data_AF-A0A1T5JTQ8-F1
#
_entry.id   AF-A0A1T5JTQ8-F1
#
_cell.length_a   1.000
_cell.length_b   1.000
_cell.length_c   1.000
_cell.angle_alpha   90.00
_cell.angle_beta   90.00
_cell.angle_gamma   90.00
#
_symmetry.space_group_name_H-M   'P 1'
#
loop_
_entity.id
_entity.type
_entity.pdbx_description
1 polymer ?
#
loop_
_entity_poly.entity_id
_entity_poly.type
_entity_poly.pdbx_seq_one_letter_code
_entity_poly.pdbx_strand_id
1 'polypeptide(L)'
;MGVLSLIIYMLLWLFTLIHFYKKKRTIDAGNLLIFLFFVYSVFSIFLYLDTEGRGFRYISYSIPLFPLLFLYGMIMMSMSPVLKFDLKKVSGILGPSSRALDLITWIFIIASVLKLPADIMNIRTGITSIIMDSSAGLDIYKESMENSQASLGDGAISNLPAIISNLLSDFMCLVLVYYIIIKKNKKMILALSFAILTIPFGHLASSQRGPAISIVFSLAISYFALRQYVDASIKKKIELGAVAFVIAFSIPFMAITYSRFDRSDGGVGSSFLDYLGQENVNFAEYAFDNNGLRYGDRTFPLFKRMLGFKNVPHNFWERRDKYPYLKINDEVFIGYVGDFCLDFGPFITLIIFIFFSRLFYLATLPRRGIIHFQQLIILHFLMLLGMQGGMKLFPFADGAGLKIIVYIMLFIYFSIDNKKQRQLTYGRC
;
A
#
# COMPACT_ATOMS: atom_id res chain seq x y z
N MET A 1 10.06 -26.08 16.93
CA MET A 1 8.90 -26.25 16.01
C MET A 1 8.66 -25.02 15.14
N GLY A 2 8.89 -23.78 15.61
CA GLY A 2 8.57 -22.57 14.85
C GLY A 2 9.26 -22.42 13.48
N VAL A 3 10.56 -22.73 13.39
CA VAL A 3 11.31 -22.71 12.10
C VAL A 3 10.64 -23.61 11.05
N LEU A 4 10.20 -24.82 11.44
CA LEU A 4 9.55 -25.75 10.52
C LEU A 4 8.23 -25.17 10.00
N SER A 5 7.41 -24.55 10.86
CA SER A 5 6.17 -23.87 10.44
C SER A 5 6.44 -22.79 9.40
N LEU A 6 7.48 -21.96 9.60
CA LEU A 6 7.87 -20.90 8.68
C LEU A 6 8.42 -21.46 7.35
N ILE A 7 9.19 -22.54 7.39
CA ILE A 7 9.67 -23.23 6.17
C ILE A 7 8.48 -23.78 5.37
N ILE A 8 7.52 -24.44 6.02
CA ILE A 8 6.31 -24.95 5.35
C ILE A 8 5.53 -23.79 4.69
N TYR A 9 5.37 -22.69 5.42
CA TYR A 9 4.70 -21.49 4.92
C TYR A 9 5.43 -20.85 3.72
N MET A 10 6.76 -20.76 3.78
CA MET A 10 7.59 -20.29 2.66
C MET A 10 7.47 -21.21 1.44
N LEU A 11 7.51 -22.53 1.63
CA LEU A 11 7.34 -23.51 0.56
C LEU A 11 5.95 -23.43 -0.09
N LEU A 12 4.90 -23.15 0.70
CA LEU A 12 3.55 -22.92 0.19
C LEU A 12 3.49 -21.69 -0.74
N TRP A 13 4.14 -20.59 -0.36
CA TRP A 13 4.24 -19.41 -1.21
C TRP A 13 5.08 -19.66 -2.47
N LEU A 14 6.20 -20.37 -2.35
CA LEU A 14 7.04 -20.76 -3.49
C LEU A 14 6.25 -21.62 -4.49
N PHE A 15 5.53 -22.63 -4.00
CA PHE A 15 4.67 -23.46 -4.82
C PHE A 15 3.60 -22.62 -5.52
N THR A 16 2.95 -21.72 -4.78
CA THR A 16 1.92 -20.81 -5.31
C THR A 16 2.49 -19.93 -6.43
N LEU A 17 3.69 -19.38 -6.23
CA LEU A 17 4.40 -18.55 -7.22
C LEU A 17 4.71 -19.34 -8.50
N ILE A 18 5.31 -20.53 -8.36
CA ILE A 18 5.65 -21.40 -9.49
C ILE A 18 4.38 -21.83 -10.24
N HIS A 19 3.34 -22.25 -9.52
CA HIS A 19 2.07 -22.66 -10.10
C HIS A 19 1.40 -21.50 -10.86
N PHE A 20 1.32 -20.33 -10.24
CA PHE A 20 0.68 -19.16 -10.84
C PHE A 20 1.43 -18.69 -12.10
N TYR A 21 2.76 -18.64 -12.04
CA TYR A 21 3.60 -18.31 -13.19
C TYR A 21 3.41 -19.33 -14.33
N LYS A 22 3.43 -20.63 -14.05
CA LYS A 22 3.19 -21.69 -15.04
C LYS A 22 1.82 -21.57 -15.70
N LYS A 23 0.79 -21.21 -14.93
CA LYS A 23 -0.59 -21.02 -15.42
C LYS A 23 -0.73 -19.79 -16.32
N LYS A 24 -0.15 -18.65 -15.93
CA LYS A 24 -0.29 -17.37 -16.66
C LYS A 24 0.68 -17.23 -17.83
N ARG A 25 1.91 -17.77 -17.69
CA ARG A 25 3.04 -17.60 -18.62
C ARG A 25 3.40 -16.13 -18.91
N THR A 26 2.99 -15.21 -18.04
CA THR A 26 3.25 -13.77 -18.11
C THR A 26 3.40 -13.25 -16.69
N ILE A 27 4.24 -12.22 -16.52
CA ILE A 27 4.41 -11.52 -15.25
C ILE A 27 3.47 -10.32 -15.22
N ASP A 28 2.48 -10.37 -14.34
CA ASP A 28 1.46 -9.34 -14.10
C ASP A 28 1.42 -8.93 -12.61
N ALA A 29 0.46 -8.08 -12.25
CA ALA A 29 0.25 -7.63 -10.87
C ALA A 29 0.05 -8.79 -9.88
N GLY A 30 -0.63 -9.86 -10.30
CA GLY A 30 -0.82 -11.04 -9.44
C GLY A 30 0.49 -11.76 -9.14
N ASN A 31 1.36 -11.91 -10.14
CA ASN A 31 2.70 -12.47 -9.94
C ASN A 31 3.53 -11.61 -8.99
N LEU A 32 3.48 -10.27 -9.14
CA LEU A 32 4.22 -9.36 -8.26
C LEU A 32 3.75 -9.48 -6.80
N LEU A 33 2.43 -9.55 -6.56
CA LEU A 33 1.89 -9.72 -5.21
C LEU A 33 2.32 -11.05 -4.58
N ILE A 34 2.17 -12.17 -5.30
CA ILE A 34 2.58 -13.49 -4.78
C ILE A 34 4.09 -13.52 -4.51
N PHE A 35 4.89 -12.91 -5.39
CA PHE A 35 6.33 -12.79 -5.19
C PHE A 35 6.67 -12.00 -3.91
N LEU A 36 5.97 -10.90 -3.64
CA LEU A 36 6.18 -10.13 -2.41
C LEU A 36 5.85 -10.95 -1.14
N PHE A 37 4.72 -11.66 -1.12
CA PHE A 37 4.40 -12.53 0.01
C PHE A 37 5.40 -13.68 0.18
N PHE A 38 5.93 -14.22 -0.91
CA PHE A 38 7.06 -15.15 -0.86
C PHE A 38 8.29 -14.50 -0.22
N VAL A 39 8.68 -13.29 -0.63
CA VAL A 39 9.79 -12.55 -0.02
C VAL A 39 9.55 -12.35 1.48
N TYR A 40 8.38 -11.90 1.91
CA TYR A 40 8.08 -11.71 3.34
C TYR A 40 8.21 -13.03 4.12
N SER A 41 7.75 -14.15 3.55
CA SER A 41 7.90 -15.47 4.18
C SER A 41 9.37 -15.89 4.36
N VAL A 42 10.24 -15.58 3.39
CA VAL A 42 11.69 -15.83 3.49
C VAL A 42 12.31 -14.97 4.59
N PHE A 43 12.01 -13.66 4.61
CA PHE A 43 12.53 -12.74 5.61
C PHE A 43 12.03 -13.04 7.02
N SER A 44 10.85 -13.66 7.16
CA SER A 44 10.32 -14.12 8.45
C SER A 44 11.19 -15.24 9.06
N ILE A 45 11.76 -16.12 8.23
CA ILE A 45 12.72 -17.15 8.67
C ILE A 45 14.00 -16.48 9.17
N PHE A 46 14.56 -15.55 8.38
CA PHE A 46 15.77 -14.84 8.78
C PHE A 46 15.58 -14.03 10.06
N LEU A 47 14.45 -13.35 10.22
CA LEU A 47 14.11 -12.63 11.45
C LEU A 47 13.99 -13.58 12.65
N TYR A 48 13.35 -14.75 12.48
CA TYR A 48 13.19 -15.72 13.56
C TYR A 48 14.52 -16.37 13.98
N LEU A 49 15.49 -16.46 13.06
CA LEU A 49 16.83 -16.99 13.32
C LEU A 49 17.83 -15.92 13.79
N ASP A 50 17.47 -14.64 13.75
CA ASP A 50 18.32 -13.54 14.19
C ASP A 50 18.41 -13.53 15.73
N THR A 51 19.47 -14.15 16.27
CA THR A 51 19.70 -14.27 17.70
C THR A 51 20.41 -13.06 18.33
N GLU A 52 20.94 -12.15 17.51
CA GLU A 52 21.77 -11.02 17.96
C GLU A 52 21.08 -9.66 17.78
N GLY A 53 20.03 -9.59 16.95
CA GLY A 53 19.20 -8.40 16.77
C GLY A 53 17.88 -8.44 17.54
N ARG A 54 16.90 -7.64 17.09
CA ARG A 54 15.54 -7.61 17.68
C ARG A 54 14.78 -8.93 17.50
N GLY A 55 15.30 -9.81 16.64
CA GLY A 55 14.89 -11.21 16.49
C GLY A 55 14.92 -12.01 17.79
N PHE A 56 15.77 -11.62 18.76
CA PHE A 56 15.87 -12.23 20.09
C PHE A 56 14.52 -12.30 20.82
N ARG A 57 13.63 -11.33 20.57
CA ARG A 57 12.26 -11.30 21.13
C ARG A 57 11.39 -12.47 20.67
N TYR A 58 11.73 -13.14 19.57
CA TYR A 58 10.95 -14.24 19.00
C TYR A 58 11.52 -15.62 19.32
N ILE A 59 12.72 -15.72 19.90
CA ILE A 59 13.37 -17.01 20.22
C ILE A 59 12.53 -17.85 21.20
N SER A 60 11.77 -17.18 22.06
CA SER A 60 10.87 -17.82 23.03
C SER A 60 9.51 -18.23 22.45
N TYR A 61 9.18 -17.82 21.21
CA TYR A 61 7.85 -18.04 20.65
C TYR A 61 7.75 -19.37 19.92
N SER A 62 6.67 -20.09 20.21
CA SER A 62 6.31 -21.28 19.47
C SER A 62 5.43 -20.88 18.29
N ILE A 63 6.00 -20.63 17.11
CA ILE A 63 5.23 -20.27 15.91
C ILE A 63 4.35 -21.42 15.43
N PRO A 64 3.02 -21.36 15.65
CA PRO A 64 2.11 -22.41 15.23
C PRO A 64 1.88 -22.37 13.71
N LEU A 65 1.75 -23.53 13.08
CA LEU A 65 1.50 -23.61 11.64
C LEU A 65 0.10 -23.14 11.26
N PHE A 66 -0.91 -23.40 12.10
CA PHE A 66 -2.31 -23.11 11.75
C PHE A 66 -2.60 -21.62 11.48
N PRO A 67 -2.19 -20.67 12.33
CA PRO A 67 -2.30 -19.24 12.03
C PRO A 67 -1.62 -18.81 10.72
N LEU A 68 -0.46 -19.39 10.36
CA LEU A 68 0.18 -19.12 9.08
C LEU A 68 -0.65 -19.63 7.89
N LEU A 69 -1.23 -20.82 7.99
CA LEU A 69 -2.14 -21.35 6.96
C LEU A 69 -3.42 -20.52 6.85
N PHE A 70 -3.95 -20.03 7.98
CA PHE A 70 -5.07 -19.10 8.01
C PHE A 70 -4.72 -17.80 7.30
N LEU A 71 -3.57 -17.19 7.62
CA LEU A 71 -3.07 -15.98 6.96
C LEU A 71 -2.97 -16.16 5.45
N TYR A 72 -2.34 -17.24 4.99
CA TYR A 72 -2.27 -17.59 3.57
C TYR A 72 -3.66 -17.63 2.93
N GLY A 73 -4.61 -18.36 3.54
CA GLY A 73 -5.97 -18.48 3.03
C GLY A 73 -6.69 -17.12 2.92
N MET A 74 -6.52 -16.27 3.94
CA MET A 74 -7.10 -14.93 3.98
C MET A 74 -6.53 -14.00 2.91
N ILE A 75 -5.21 -14.03 2.70
CA ILE A 75 -4.54 -13.26 1.63
C ILE A 75 -4.99 -13.76 0.25
N MET A 76 -5.03 -15.08 0.03
CA MET A 76 -5.48 -15.65 -1.24
C MET A 76 -6.94 -15.31 -1.53
N MET A 77 -7.79 -15.28 -0.50
CA MET A 77 -9.19 -14.92 -0.61
C MET A 77 -9.37 -13.43 -0.94
N SER A 78 -8.72 -12.52 -0.21
CA SER A 78 -8.82 -11.08 -0.45
C SER A 78 -8.28 -10.67 -1.82
N MET A 79 -7.18 -11.28 -2.26
CA MET A 79 -6.52 -10.99 -3.53
C MET A 79 -7.13 -11.75 -4.70
N SER A 80 -8.07 -12.66 -4.46
CA SER A 80 -8.68 -13.49 -5.52
C SER A 80 -9.26 -12.70 -6.71
N PRO A 81 -9.84 -11.49 -6.56
CA PRO A 81 -10.27 -10.71 -7.72
C PRO A 81 -9.10 -10.30 -8.62
N VAL A 82 -7.95 -9.95 -8.02
CA VAL A 82 -6.72 -9.57 -8.74
C VAL A 82 -6.07 -10.81 -9.37
N LEU A 83 -5.96 -11.91 -8.64
CA LEU A 83 -5.33 -13.16 -9.13
C LEU A 83 -6.12 -13.82 -10.25
N LYS A 84 -7.46 -13.70 -10.23
CA LYS A 84 -8.35 -14.21 -11.28
C LYS A 84 -8.44 -13.27 -12.47
N PHE A 85 -8.08 -12.00 -12.31
CA PHE A 85 -8.02 -11.05 -13.41
C PHE A 85 -6.97 -11.51 -14.43
N ASP A 86 -7.39 -11.61 -15.69
CA ASP A 86 -6.55 -12.12 -16.76
C ASP A 86 -6.67 -11.24 -17.99
N LEU A 87 -5.63 -10.45 -18.25
CA LEU A 87 -5.59 -9.56 -19.40
C LEU A 87 -5.67 -10.31 -20.73
N LYS A 88 -5.23 -11.58 -20.79
CA LYS A 88 -5.36 -12.38 -22.03
C LYS A 88 -6.80 -12.68 -22.39
N LYS A 89 -7.71 -12.65 -21.41
CA LYS A 89 -9.16 -12.85 -21.60
C LYS A 89 -9.91 -11.54 -21.84
N VAL A 90 -9.20 -10.41 -21.80
CA VAL A 90 -9.77 -9.07 -21.95
C VAL A 90 -9.38 -8.53 -23.33
N SER A 91 -10.36 -8.42 -24.22
CA SER A 91 -10.19 -7.92 -25.59
C SER A 91 -9.95 -6.41 -25.67
N GLY A 92 -10.32 -5.66 -24.63
CA GLY A 92 -10.07 -4.23 -24.57
C GLY A 92 -10.50 -3.57 -23.27
N ILE A 93 -10.00 -2.34 -23.07
CA ILE A 93 -10.36 -1.46 -21.95
C ILE A 93 -11.27 -0.36 -22.49
N LEU A 94 -12.49 -0.27 -21.97
CA LEU A 94 -13.35 0.88 -22.23
C LEU A 94 -13.00 2.01 -21.26
N GLY A 95 -12.38 3.06 -21.81
CA GLY A 95 -11.95 4.24 -21.10
C GLY A 95 -13.10 5.13 -20.61
N PRO A 96 -12.82 6.06 -19.67
CA PRO A 96 -13.78 7.08 -19.26
C PRO A 96 -13.77 8.27 -20.22
N SER A 97 -14.63 9.25 -19.98
CA SER A 97 -14.54 10.59 -20.57
C SER A 97 -13.16 11.20 -20.41
N SER A 98 -12.56 11.61 -21.53
CA SER A 98 -11.27 12.31 -21.55
C SER A 98 -11.32 13.54 -20.64
N ARG A 99 -12.37 14.37 -20.78
CA ARG A 99 -12.48 15.64 -20.04
C ARG A 99 -12.51 15.44 -18.53
N ALA A 100 -13.25 14.43 -18.07
CA ALA A 100 -13.38 14.15 -16.65
C ALA A 100 -12.07 13.65 -16.04
N LEU A 101 -11.40 12.72 -16.73
CA LEU A 101 -10.11 12.20 -16.29
C LEU A 101 -9.02 13.30 -16.35
N ASP A 102 -8.99 14.09 -17.42
CA ASP A 102 -8.06 15.21 -17.59
C ASP A 102 -8.26 16.26 -16.47
N LEU A 103 -9.51 16.58 -16.10
CA LEU A 103 -9.81 17.52 -15.03
C LEU A 103 -9.26 17.05 -13.67
N ILE A 104 -9.56 15.81 -13.28
CA ILE A 104 -9.07 15.26 -12.00
C ILE A 104 -7.53 15.17 -12.00
N THR A 105 -6.94 14.85 -13.16
CA THR A 105 -5.48 14.82 -13.33
C THR A 105 -4.87 16.21 -13.15
N TRP A 106 -5.47 17.26 -13.74
CA TRP A 106 -5.00 18.63 -13.55
C TRP A 106 -5.16 19.14 -12.12
N ILE A 107 -6.27 18.81 -11.44
CA ILE A 107 -6.46 19.13 -10.02
C ILE A 107 -5.30 18.55 -9.19
N PHE A 108 -4.95 17.29 -9.44
CA PHE A 108 -3.80 16.67 -8.78
C PHE A 108 -2.47 17.36 -9.11
N ILE A 109 -2.20 17.62 -10.40
CA ILE A 109 -0.95 18.27 -10.83
C ILE A 109 -0.80 19.64 -10.17
N ILE A 110 -1.86 20.47 -10.17
CA ILE A 110 -1.86 21.79 -9.56
C ILE A 110 -1.62 21.67 -8.04
N ALA A 111 -2.32 20.77 -7.36
CA ALA A 111 -2.12 20.55 -5.92
C ALA A 111 -0.68 20.13 -5.58
N SER A 112 -0.08 19.23 -6.38
CA SER A 112 1.31 18.80 -6.21
C SER A 112 2.31 19.92 -6.49
N VAL A 113 2.05 20.77 -7.50
CA VAL A 113 2.90 21.94 -7.82
C VAL A 113 2.82 22.99 -6.71
N LEU A 114 1.64 23.26 -6.16
CA LEU A 114 1.47 24.22 -5.06
C LEU A 114 2.16 23.77 -3.77
N LYS A 115 2.27 22.45 -3.53
CA LYS A 115 3.01 21.88 -2.40
C LYS A 115 4.54 21.92 -2.60
N LEU A 116 5.00 21.99 -3.85
CA LEU A 116 6.40 21.82 -4.22
C LEU A 116 7.38 22.78 -3.51
N PRO A 117 7.08 24.08 -3.30
CA PRO A 117 8.00 24.97 -2.60
C PRO A 117 8.32 24.50 -1.17
N ALA A 118 7.32 24.04 -0.43
CA ALA A 118 7.51 23.50 0.92
C ALA A 118 8.31 22.20 0.88
N ASP A 119 8.00 21.31 -0.06
CA ASP A 119 8.76 20.06 -0.25
C ASP A 119 10.22 20.33 -0.63
N ILE A 120 10.50 21.31 -1.49
CA ILE A 120 11.89 21.69 -1.86
C ILE A 120 12.63 22.23 -0.65
N MET A 121 11.99 23.08 0.16
CA MET A 121 12.61 23.62 1.36
C MET A 121 12.95 22.50 2.35
N ASN A 122 12.02 21.58 2.57
CA ASN A 122 12.23 20.38 3.40
C ASN A 122 13.31 19.47 2.81
N ILE A 123 13.37 19.29 1.49
CA ILE A 123 14.42 18.49 0.82
C ILE A 123 15.77 19.14 1.06
N ARG A 124 15.86 20.46 0.87
CA ARG A 124 17.10 21.20 1.08
C ARG A 124 17.55 21.11 2.52
N THR A 125 16.68 21.30 3.51
CA THR A 125 17.08 21.23 4.91
C THR A 125 17.30 19.78 5.35
N GLY A 126 16.31 18.91 5.19
CA GLY A 126 16.34 17.54 5.68
C GLY A 126 17.38 16.66 5.01
N ILE A 127 17.40 16.57 3.66
CA ILE A 127 18.33 15.65 2.97
C ILE A 127 19.77 16.13 3.12
N THR A 128 20.04 17.45 3.06
CA THR A 128 21.41 17.93 3.24
C THR A 128 21.91 17.75 4.68
N SER A 129 21.07 18.02 5.68
CA SER A 129 21.41 17.78 7.08
C SER A 129 21.70 16.30 7.35
N ILE A 130 20.92 15.37 6.78
CA ILE A 130 21.13 13.92 6.94
C ILE A 130 22.44 13.46 6.29
N ILE A 131 22.84 14.09 5.18
CA ILE A 131 24.13 13.79 4.53
C ILE A 131 25.30 14.36 5.33
N MET A 132 25.13 15.53 5.98
CA MET A 132 26.20 16.23 6.69
C MET A 132 26.38 15.78 8.14
N ASP A 133 25.32 15.28 8.79
CA ASP A 133 25.34 14.82 10.17
C ASP A 133 24.63 13.46 10.32
N SER A 134 25.38 12.48 10.82
CA SER A 134 24.91 11.11 11.10
C SER A 134 23.69 11.04 12.02
N SER A 135 23.46 12.04 12.89
CA SER A 135 22.36 12.04 13.88
C SER A 135 21.11 12.79 13.43
N ALA A 136 21.22 13.66 12.43
CA ALA A 136 20.14 14.55 12.00
C ALA A 136 18.87 13.79 11.52
N GLY A 137 19.02 12.60 10.92
CA GLY A 137 17.88 11.81 10.46
C GLY A 137 17.01 11.29 11.60
N LEU A 138 17.60 10.97 12.75
CA LEU A 138 16.87 10.56 13.94
C LEU A 138 16.09 11.74 14.55
N ASP A 139 16.69 12.92 14.60
CA ASP A 139 16.07 14.11 15.20
C ASP A 139 14.92 14.64 14.36
N ILE A 140 15.08 14.73 13.03
CA ILE A 140 13.99 15.08 12.10
C ILE A 140 12.83 14.07 12.23
N TYR A 141 13.16 12.79 12.43
CA TYR A 141 12.15 11.77 12.64
C TYR A 141 11.41 11.97 13.97
N LYS A 142 12.12 12.25 15.07
CA LYS A 142 11.49 12.53 16.38
C LYS A 142 10.59 13.76 16.31
N GLU A 143 11.06 14.84 15.72
CA GLU A 143 10.25 16.06 15.51
C GLU A 143 9.00 15.76 14.68
N SER A 144 9.11 14.95 13.62
CA SER A 144 7.96 14.53 12.82
C SER A 144 6.96 13.68 13.64
N MET A 145 7.44 12.87 14.59
CA MET A 145 6.58 12.09 15.48
C MET A 145 5.94 12.95 16.57
N GLU A 146 6.67 13.88 17.17
CA GLU A 146 6.16 14.85 18.15
C GLU A 146 5.10 15.73 17.51
N ASN A 147 5.34 16.25 16.30
CA ASN A 147 4.34 16.99 15.53
C ASN A 147 3.10 16.14 15.24
N SER A 148 3.25 14.83 14.98
CA SER A 148 2.11 13.92 14.79
C SER A 148 1.30 13.68 16.08
N GLN A 149 1.94 13.78 17.24
CA GLN A 149 1.29 13.66 18.54
C GLN A 149 0.64 14.97 18.96
N ALA A 150 1.29 16.11 18.70
CA ALA A 150 0.80 17.45 19.04
C ALA A 150 -0.31 17.94 18.11
N SER A 151 -0.32 17.51 16.84
CA SER A 151 -1.43 17.71 15.91
C SER A 151 -2.60 16.76 16.19
N LEU A 152 -3.09 16.80 17.43
CA LEU A 152 -4.44 16.36 17.76
C LEU A 152 -5.39 17.20 16.90
N GLY A 153 -5.88 16.63 15.80
CA GLY A 153 -6.59 17.34 14.75
C GLY A 153 -7.65 18.30 15.29
N ASP A 154 -7.29 19.57 15.38
CA ASP A 154 -8.12 20.71 15.78
C ASP A 154 -9.24 21.01 14.76
N GLY A 155 -9.33 20.21 13.69
CA GLY A 155 -10.27 20.37 12.60
C GLY A 155 -9.85 21.42 11.57
N ALA A 156 -8.70 22.06 11.72
CA ALA A 156 -8.22 23.07 10.78
C ALA A 156 -7.66 22.41 9.51
N ILE A 157 -8.27 22.73 8.36
CA ILE A 157 -7.73 22.40 7.04
C ILE A 157 -6.58 23.37 6.75
N SER A 158 -5.39 23.07 7.27
CA SER A 158 -4.23 23.95 7.15
C SER A 158 -3.42 23.76 5.86
N ASN A 159 -3.69 22.72 5.06
CA ASN A 159 -2.96 22.46 3.81
C ASN A 159 -3.76 21.64 2.77
N LEU A 160 -4.72 22.31 2.11
CA LEU A 160 -5.57 21.67 1.09
C LEU A 160 -4.78 21.05 -0.08
N PRO A 161 -3.72 21.69 -0.65
CA PRO A 161 -2.90 21.06 -1.70
C PRO A 161 -2.24 19.75 -1.26
N ALA A 162 -1.72 19.68 -0.02
CA ALA A 162 -1.15 18.45 0.51
C ALA A 162 -2.21 17.36 0.72
N ILE A 163 -3.41 17.73 1.19
CA ILE A 163 -4.52 16.78 1.37
C ILE A 163 -4.93 16.20 0.01
N ILE A 164 -5.17 17.04 -0.99
CA ILE A 164 -5.59 16.60 -2.33
C ILE A 164 -4.53 15.70 -2.97
N SER A 165 -3.26 16.14 -2.96
CA SER A 165 -2.16 15.35 -3.55
C SER A 165 -2.00 14.00 -2.85
N ASN A 166 -2.06 13.95 -1.51
CA ASN A 166 -1.97 12.71 -0.75
C ASN A 166 -3.15 11.76 -0.98
N LEU A 167 -4.37 12.28 -1.12
CA LEU A 167 -5.57 11.46 -1.35
C LEU A 167 -5.61 10.85 -2.75
N LEU A 168 -5.13 11.58 -3.76
CA LEU A 168 -5.18 11.16 -5.15
C LEU A 168 -3.90 10.43 -5.62
N SER A 169 -2.78 10.54 -4.92
CA SER A 169 -1.47 10.04 -5.37
C SER A 169 -1.47 8.59 -5.86
N ASP A 170 -2.07 7.69 -5.09
CA ASP A 170 -2.16 6.27 -5.47
C ASP A 170 -2.99 6.09 -6.74
N PHE A 171 -4.18 6.68 -6.80
CA PHE A 171 -5.04 6.62 -8.00
C PHE A 171 -4.32 7.24 -9.22
N MET A 172 -3.53 8.29 -9.01
CA MET A 172 -2.77 8.94 -10.07
C MET A 172 -1.64 8.08 -10.63
N CYS A 173 -1.11 7.12 -9.86
CA CYS A 173 -0.20 6.10 -10.39
C CYS A 173 -0.89 5.23 -11.46
N LEU A 174 -2.13 4.80 -11.21
CA LEU A 174 -2.93 4.06 -12.20
C LEU A 174 -3.22 4.94 -13.43
N VAL A 175 -3.60 6.19 -13.20
CA VAL A 175 -3.90 7.16 -14.26
C VAL A 175 -2.66 7.43 -15.13
N LEU A 176 -1.48 7.57 -14.54
CA LEU A 176 -0.22 7.75 -15.28
C LEU A 176 0.02 6.59 -16.24
N VAL A 177 -0.09 5.35 -15.76
CA VAL A 177 0.08 4.16 -16.60
C VAL A 177 -0.99 4.11 -17.69
N TYR A 178 -2.23 4.47 -17.36
CA TYR A 178 -3.31 4.58 -18.35
C TYR A 178 -3.01 5.64 -19.44
N TYR A 179 -2.46 6.81 -19.08
CA TYR A 179 -2.05 7.81 -20.06
C TYR A 179 -0.90 7.34 -20.94
N ILE A 180 0.08 6.62 -20.37
CA ILE A 180 1.22 6.10 -21.12
C ILE A 180 0.77 5.08 -22.17
N ILE A 181 -0.12 4.16 -21.79
CA ILE A 181 -0.50 3.02 -22.61
C ILE A 181 -1.64 3.36 -23.58
N ILE A 182 -2.72 3.95 -23.06
CA ILE A 182 -3.98 4.08 -23.79
C ILE A 182 -4.12 5.46 -24.44
N LYS A 183 -3.99 6.56 -23.69
CA LYS A 183 -4.21 7.92 -24.23
C LYS A 183 -3.03 8.47 -25.02
N LYS A 184 -1.80 8.06 -24.67
CA LYS A 184 -0.53 8.51 -25.26
C LYS A 184 -0.34 10.04 -25.30
N ASN A 185 -0.95 10.78 -24.36
CA ASN A 185 -0.84 12.25 -24.27
C ASN A 185 0.48 12.66 -23.59
N LYS A 186 1.49 13.02 -24.40
CA LYS A 186 2.85 13.35 -23.93
C LYS A 186 2.91 14.46 -22.87
N LYS A 187 2.07 15.50 -23.00
CA LYS A 187 2.05 16.63 -22.05
C LYS A 187 1.54 16.18 -20.68
N MET A 188 0.43 15.44 -20.67
CA MET A 188 -0.12 14.84 -19.44
C MET A 188 0.86 13.86 -18.81
N ILE A 189 1.48 12.99 -19.60
CA ILE A 189 2.46 12.02 -19.11
C ILE A 189 3.62 12.75 -18.41
N LEU A 190 4.18 13.80 -19.04
CA LEU A 190 5.32 14.53 -18.48
C LEU A 190 4.94 15.24 -17.17
N ALA A 191 3.84 16.00 -17.17
CA ALA A 191 3.40 16.76 -16.01
C ALA A 191 3.00 15.84 -14.84
N LEU A 192 2.27 14.75 -15.12
CA LEU A 192 1.84 13.79 -14.12
C LEU A 192 3.01 12.96 -13.57
N SER A 193 3.97 12.57 -14.43
CA SER A 193 5.20 11.89 -13.97
C SER A 193 5.97 12.79 -13.02
N PHE A 194 6.18 14.06 -13.37
CA PHE A 194 6.85 15.01 -12.48
C PHE A 194 6.11 15.14 -11.15
N ALA A 195 4.79 15.34 -11.17
CA ALA A 195 3.98 15.48 -9.96
C ALA A 195 3.97 14.25 -9.05
N ILE A 196 4.09 13.03 -9.59
CA ILE A 196 4.13 11.80 -8.78
C ILE A 196 5.55 11.53 -8.26
N LEU A 197 6.57 11.72 -9.11
CA LEU A 197 7.96 11.38 -8.76
C LEU A 197 8.54 12.29 -7.68
N THR A 198 8.02 13.50 -7.49
CA THR A 198 8.44 14.40 -6.39
C THR A 198 7.95 13.95 -5.01
N ILE A 199 6.78 13.28 -4.93
CA ILE A 199 6.16 12.84 -3.67
C ILE A 199 7.09 11.97 -2.80
N PRO A 200 7.70 10.88 -3.31
CA PRO A 200 8.56 10.04 -2.47
C PRO A 200 9.76 10.81 -1.90
N PHE A 201 10.35 11.74 -2.66
CA PHE A 201 11.45 12.58 -2.15
C PHE A 201 10.98 13.56 -1.07
N GLY A 202 9.77 14.12 -1.20
CA GLY A 202 9.18 14.94 -0.14
C GLY A 202 9.00 14.17 1.18
N HIS A 203 8.59 12.89 1.12
CA HIS A 203 8.51 12.05 2.32
C HIS A 203 9.89 11.71 2.89
N LEU A 204 10.88 11.41 2.05
CA LEU A 204 12.24 11.16 2.50
C LEU A 204 12.85 12.40 3.18
N ALA A 205 12.55 13.59 2.69
CA ALA A 205 12.99 14.84 3.31
C ALA A 205 12.48 15.03 4.76
N SER A 206 11.31 14.48 5.09
CA SER A 206 10.77 14.43 6.45
C SER A 206 11.14 13.13 7.19
N SER A 207 12.17 12.40 6.74
CA SER A 207 12.60 11.11 7.30
C SER A 207 11.50 10.03 7.36
N GLN A 208 10.47 10.13 6.49
CA GLN A 208 9.32 9.21 6.40
C GLN A 208 9.50 8.17 5.29
N ARG A 209 10.13 7.03 5.62
CA ARG A 209 10.40 5.95 4.65
C ARG A 209 9.17 5.18 4.19
N GLY A 210 8.22 4.90 5.09
CA GLY A 210 7.03 4.10 4.80
C GLY A 210 6.13 4.70 3.71
N PRO A 211 5.71 5.97 3.84
CA PRO A 211 4.96 6.66 2.79
C PRO A 211 5.72 6.75 1.46
N ALA A 212 7.04 7.00 1.49
CA ALA A 212 7.87 7.04 0.28
C ALA A 212 7.86 5.70 -0.48
N ILE A 213 8.11 4.58 0.22
CA ILE A 213 8.01 3.22 -0.36
C ILE A 213 6.60 2.96 -0.91
N SER A 214 5.57 3.43 -0.21
CA SER A 214 4.18 3.18 -0.61
C SER A 214 3.87 3.74 -2.01
N ILE A 215 4.40 4.92 -2.37
CA ILE A 215 4.26 5.49 -3.72
C ILE A 215 5.05 4.69 -4.76
N VAL A 216 6.26 4.24 -4.43
CA VAL A 216 7.06 3.37 -5.31
C VAL A 216 6.30 2.06 -5.61
N PHE A 217 5.67 1.50 -4.58
CA PHE A 217 4.81 0.32 -4.69
C PHE A 217 3.58 0.60 -5.56
N SER A 218 2.89 1.72 -5.36
CA SER A 218 1.74 2.13 -6.18
C SER A 218 2.11 2.28 -7.66
N LEU A 219 3.27 2.87 -7.99
CA LEU A 219 3.79 2.96 -9.34
C LEU A 219 4.08 1.57 -9.94
N ALA A 220 4.78 0.72 -9.19
CA ALA A 220 5.12 -0.62 -9.64
C ALA A 220 3.87 -1.46 -9.92
N ILE A 221 2.93 -1.55 -8.99
CA ILE A 221 1.73 -2.38 -9.17
C ILE A 221 0.81 -1.83 -10.26
N SER A 222 0.72 -0.50 -10.40
CA SER A 222 0.00 0.14 -11.51
C SER A 222 0.59 -0.26 -12.86
N TYR A 223 1.91 -0.27 -12.99
CA TYR A 223 2.58 -0.71 -14.22
C TYR A 223 2.30 -2.19 -14.49
N PHE A 224 2.50 -3.07 -13.51
CA PHE A 224 2.25 -4.51 -13.68
C PHE A 224 0.78 -4.86 -13.90
N ALA A 225 -0.16 -3.99 -13.47
CA ALA A 225 -1.59 -4.15 -13.72
C ALA A 225 -1.95 -4.03 -15.22
N LEU A 226 -1.18 -3.25 -16.00
CA LEU A 226 -1.46 -3.01 -17.42
C LEU A 226 -0.28 -3.34 -18.35
N ARG A 227 0.83 -3.88 -17.82
CA ARG A 227 2.09 -4.14 -18.55
C ARG A 227 1.91 -4.92 -19.85
N GLN A 228 0.93 -5.83 -19.90
CA GLN A 228 0.70 -6.67 -21.09
C GLN A 228 0.17 -5.87 -22.30
N TYR A 229 -0.37 -4.67 -22.09
CA TYR A 229 -0.80 -3.77 -23.16
C TYR A 229 0.30 -2.80 -23.62
N VAL A 230 1.50 -2.84 -23.02
CA VAL A 230 2.58 -1.92 -23.33
C VAL A 230 3.35 -2.38 -24.57
N ASP A 231 3.41 -1.52 -25.59
CA ASP A 231 4.25 -1.72 -26.77
C ASP A 231 5.73 -1.93 -26.38
N ALA A 232 6.45 -2.84 -27.04
CA ALA A 232 7.82 -3.21 -26.68
C ALA A 232 8.80 -2.02 -26.61
N SER A 233 8.64 -1.02 -27.48
CA SER A 233 9.46 0.18 -27.51
C SER A 233 9.21 1.11 -26.32
N ILE A 234 7.96 1.21 -25.86
CA ILE A 234 7.57 1.98 -24.67
C ILE A 234 8.01 1.23 -23.41
N LYS A 235 7.83 -0.09 -23.39
CA LYS A 235 8.22 -0.96 -22.28
C LYS A 235 9.69 -0.76 -21.90
N LYS A 236 10.60 -0.81 -22.87
CA LYS A 236 12.04 -0.60 -22.62
C LYS A 236 12.34 0.76 -22.00
N LYS A 237 11.64 1.82 -22.42
CA LYS A 237 11.81 3.18 -21.87
C LYS A 237 11.30 3.29 -20.44
N ILE A 238 10.14 2.68 -20.14
CA ILE A 238 9.61 2.62 -18.77
C ILE A 238 10.58 1.85 -17.87
N GLU A 239 11.07 0.69 -18.32
CA GLU A 239 11.97 -0.15 -17.53
C GLU A 239 13.31 0.56 -17.26
N LEU A 240 13.89 1.24 -18.26
CA LEU A 240 15.11 2.05 -18.05
C LEU A 240 14.87 3.23 -17.10
N GLY A 241 13.77 3.96 -17.28
CA GLY A 241 13.39 5.07 -16.41
C GLY A 241 13.13 4.62 -14.97
N ALA A 242 12.51 3.45 -14.79
CA ALA A 242 12.29 2.84 -13.48
C ALA A 242 13.61 2.45 -12.81
N VAL A 243 14.57 1.87 -13.53
CA VAL A 243 15.91 1.58 -12.99
C VAL A 243 16.61 2.86 -12.56
N ALA A 244 16.62 3.90 -13.41
CA ALA A 244 17.21 5.18 -13.07
C ALA A 244 16.55 5.81 -11.82
N PHE A 245 15.22 5.76 -11.74
CA PHE A 245 14.47 6.25 -10.59
C PHE A 245 14.79 5.46 -9.31
N VAL A 246 14.84 4.13 -9.38
CA VAL A 246 15.17 3.28 -8.22
C VAL A 246 16.58 3.58 -7.71
N ILE A 247 17.56 3.77 -8.60
CA ILE A 247 18.92 4.17 -8.20
C ILE A 247 18.90 5.53 -7.50
N ALA A 248 18.25 6.54 -8.10
CA ALA A 248 18.16 7.88 -7.53
C ALA A 248 17.40 7.91 -6.18
N PHE A 249 16.36 7.09 -6.03
CA PHE A 249 15.60 6.93 -4.79
C PHE A 249 16.40 6.20 -3.70
N SER A 250 17.21 5.20 -4.08
CA SER A 250 17.93 4.35 -3.12
C SER A 250 18.99 5.14 -2.34
N ILE A 251 19.66 6.12 -2.96
CA ILE A 251 20.70 6.92 -2.29
C ILE A 251 20.18 7.63 -1.04
N PRO A 252 19.18 8.55 -1.10
CA PRO A 252 18.65 9.20 0.09
C PRO A 252 17.94 8.22 1.02
N PHE A 253 17.28 7.19 0.47
CA PHE A 253 16.63 6.16 1.28
C PHE A 253 17.62 5.42 2.19
N MET A 254 18.77 5.02 1.65
CA MET A 254 19.85 4.39 2.41
C MET A 254 20.45 5.36 3.41
N ALA A 255 20.74 6.60 3.02
CA ALA A 255 21.30 7.61 3.93
C ALA A 255 20.43 7.83 5.18
N ILE A 256 19.12 8.00 5.00
CA ILE A 256 18.15 8.13 6.11
C ILE A 256 18.11 6.85 6.96
N THR A 257 18.20 5.69 6.31
CA THR A 257 18.17 4.40 7.01
C THR A 257 19.40 4.21 7.89
N TYR A 258 20.60 4.52 7.39
CA TYR A 258 21.80 4.52 8.22
C TYR A 258 21.69 5.55 9.34
N SER A 259 21.43 6.82 9.03
CA SER A 259 21.35 7.88 10.05
C SER A 259 20.37 7.57 11.19
N ARG A 260 19.27 6.88 10.89
CA ARG A 260 18.26 6.54 11.90
C ARG A 260 18.58 5.29 12.73
N PHE A 261 19.28 4.30 12.17
CA PHE A 261 19.43 2.98 12.80
C PHE A 261 20.87 2.55 13.08
N ASP A 262 21.86 3.34 12.69
CA ASP A 262 23.28 3.06 12.95
C ASP A 262 23.57 2.83 14.44
N ARG A 263 22.90 3.60 15.31
CA ARG A 263 23.05 3.51 16.77
C ARG A 263 21.96 2.68 17.47
N SER A 264 21.14 1.94 16.73
CA SER A 264 20.07 1.11 17.31
C SER A 264 20.54 -0.31 17.59
N ASP A 265 20.00 -0.95 18.61
CA ASP A 265 20.27 -2.37 18.91
C ASP A 265 19.95 -3.25 17.68
N GLY A 266 20.94 -4.00 17.18
CA GLY A 266 20.88 -4.80 15.96
C GLY A 266 21.15 -4.05 14.64
N GLY A 267 21.37 -2.73 14.70
CA GLY A 267 21.77 -1.89 13.57
C GLY A 267 20.77 -1.82 12.41
N VAL A 268 21.27 -1.41 11.25
CA VAL A 268 20.50 -1.28 10.00
C VAL A 268 19.96 -2.64 9.53
N GLY A 269 20.76 -3.70 9.64
CA GLY A 269 20.41 -5.06 9.20
C GLY A 269 19.18 -5.61 9.92
N SER A 270 19.16 -5.56 11.25
CA SER A 270 18.01 -6.04 12.03
C SER A 270 16.75 -5.22 11.75
N SER A 271 16.88 -3.91 11.49
CA SER A 271 15.74 -3.09 11.06
C SER A 271 15.16 -3.57 9.72
N PHE A 272 15.98 -3.90 8.72
CA PHE A 272 15.49 -4.44 7.46
C PHE A 272 14.75 -5.78 7.64
N LEU A 273 15.26 -6.66 8.51
CA LEU A 273 14.61 -7.92 8.86
C LEU A 273 13.26 -7.68 9.55
N ASP A 274 13.18 -6.73 10.48
CA ASP A 274 11.93 -6.32 11.12
C ASP A 274 10.89 -5.88 10.07
N TYR A 275 11.24 -4.95 9.17
CA TYR A 275 10.26 -4.43 8.20
C TYR A 275 9.71 -5.50 7.24
N LEU A 276 10.49 -6.52 6.89
CA LEU A 276 10.12 -7.52 5.87
C LEU A 276 9.63 -8.84 6.46
N GLY A 277 10.06 -9.19 7.67
CA GLY A 277 9.79 -10.50 8.29
C GLY A 277 8.82 -10.46 9.48
N GLN A 278 8.62 -9.30 10.10
CA GLN A 278 7.88 -9.21 11.37
C GLN A 278 6.40 -9.60 11.24
N GLU A 279 5.79 -9.31 10.10
CA GLU A 279 4.35 -9.49 9.88
C GLU A 279 3.89 -10.94 10.11
N ASN A 280 4.51 -11.92 9.43
CA ASN A 280 4.10 -13.31 9.55
C ASN A 280 4.34 -13.88 10.95
N VAL A 281 5.44 -13.48 11.59
CA VAL A 281 5.82 -13.94 12.93
C VAL A 281 4.83 -13.41 13.97
N ASN A 282 4.54 -12.11 13.93
CA ASN A 282 3.55 -11.50 14.82
C ASN A 282 2.13 -11.98 14.55
N PHE A 283 1.77 -12.19 13.29
CA PHE A 283 0.46 -12.75 12.97
C PHE A 283 0.30 -14.13 13.60
N ALA A 284 1.30 -14.98 13.44
CA ALA A 284 1.23 -16.35 13.93
C ALA A 284 1.10 -16.44 15.46
N GLU A 285 1.74 -15.52 16.18
CA GLU A 285 1.70 -15.47 17.64
C GLU A 285 0.42 -14.79 18.17
N TYR A 286 0.05 -13.65 17.61
CA TYR A 286 -0.88 -12.73 18.27
C TYR A 286 -2.24 -12.57 17.58
N ALA A 287 -2.39 -12.96 16.31
CA ALA A 287 -3.63 -12.69 15.58
C ALA A 287 -4.85 -13.42 16.17
N PHE A 288 -4.63 -14.54 16.86
CA PHE A 288 -5.68 -15.36 17.48
C PHE A 288 -5.93 -15.00 18.93
N ASP A 289 -4.90 -14.57 19.66
CA ASP A 289 -5.02 -14.10 21.04
C ASP A 289 -3.99 -13.00 21.33
N ASN A 290 -4.48 -11.76 21.29
CA ASN A 290 -3.72 -10.57 21.63
C ASN A 290 -4.04 -10.03 23.03
N ASN A 291 -4.61 -10.85 23.91
CA ASN A 291 -5.17 -10.43 25.19
C ASN A 291 -6.34 -9.42 25.05
N GLY A 292 -7.10 -9.52 23.96
CA GLY A 292 -8.31 -8.72 23.70
C GLY A 292 -8.40 -8.17 22.28
N LEU A 293 -9.38 -7.30 22.05
CA LEU A 293 -9.71 -6.72 20.75
C LEU A 293 -9.68 -5.19 20.77
N ARG A 294 -9.49 -4.59 19.59
CA ARG A 294 -9.56 -3.12 19.36
C ARG A 294 -10.90 -2.64 18.79
N TYR A 295 -11.83 -3.56 18.51
CA TYR A 295 -13.21 -3.25 18.11
C TYR A 295 -13.34 -2.30 16.90
N GLY A 296 -12.48 -2.46 15.90
CA GLY A 296 -12.50 -1.63 14.68
C GLY A 296 -11.81 -0.27 14.81
N ASP A 297 -11.17 0.03 15.94
CA ASP A 297 -10.51 1.34 16.17
C ASP A 297 -9.26 1.54 15.33
N ARG A 298 -8.76 0.51 14.63
CA ARG A 298 -7.69 0.66 13.64
C ARG A 298 -8.22 0.60 12.22
N THR A 299 -9.06 -0.39 11.92
CA THR A 299 -9.51 -0.68 10.55
C THR A 299 -10.67 0.20 10.09
N PHE A 300 -11.51 0.69 11.01
CA PHE A 300 -12.66 1.55 10.71
C PHE A 300 -12.79 2.83 11.57
N PRO A 301 -11.71 3.48 12.07
CA PRO A 301 -11.85 4.60 13.00
C PRO A 301 -12.60 5.79 12.39
N LEU A 302 -12.33 6.11 11.12
CA LEU A 302 -13.03 7.18 10.40
C LEU A 302 -14.53 6.89 10.30
N PHE A 303 -14.91 5.68 9.88
CA PHE A 303 -16.32 5.31 9.71
C PHE A 303 -17.06 5.26 11.05
N LYS A 304 -16.42 4.76 12.12
CA LYS A 304 -16.98 4.78 13.47
C LYS A 304 -17.26 6.22 13.93
N ARG A 305 -16.31 7.14 13.72
CA ARG A 305 -16.51 8.57 14.02
C ARG A 305 -17.66 9.17 13.22
N MET A 306 -17.74 8.89 11.91
CA MET A 306 -18.83 9.37 11.07
C MET A 306 -20.21 8.85 11.50
N LEU A 307 -20.26 7.64 12.05
CA LEU A 307 -21.49 7.04 12.60
C LEU A 307 -21.81 7.50 14.03
N GLY A 308 -21.04 8.44 14.59
CA GLY A 308 -21.30 9.02 15.91
C GLY A 308 -20.86 8.15 17.10
N PHE A 309 -20.00 7.14 16.88
CA PHE A 309 -19.45 6.36 17.98
C PHE A 309 -18.58 7.25 18.88
N LYS A 310 -18.79 7.16 20.20
CA LYS A 310 -17.98 7.85 21.20
C LYS A 310 -16.66 7.12 21.46
N ASN A 311 -15.66 7.84 21.97
CA ASN A 311 -14.36 7.29 22.39
C ASN A 311 -13.60 6.53 21.29
N VAL A 312 -13.61 7.03 20.05
CA VAL A 312 -12.84 6.43 18.94
C VAL A 312 -11.48 7.14 18.81
N PRO A 313 -10.34 6.44 18.97
CA PRO A 313 -9.01 7.04 18.87
C PRO A 313 -8.79 7.77 17.54
N HIS A 314 -8.25 8.99 17.60
CA HIS A 314 -7.94 9.80 16.42
C HIS A 314 -6.69 9.34 15.66
N ASN A 315 -5.75 8.74 16.39
CA ASN A 315 -4.45 8.32 15.86
C ASN A 315 -3.94 7.07 16.60
N PHE A 316 -2.75 6.62 16.22
CA PHE A 316 -2.12 5.45 16.82
C PHE A 316 -1.64 5.65 18.27
N TRP A 317 -1.40 6.89 18.71
CA TRP A 317 -1.03 7.17 20.11
C TRP A 317 -2.21 6.92 21.04
N GLU A 318 -3.34 7.57 20.78
CA GLU A 318 -4.57 7.38 21.55
C GLU A 318 -5.04 5.92 21.54
N ARG A 319 -4.82 5.21 20.43
CA ARG A 319 -5.18 3.80 20.33
C ARG A 319 -4.30 2.90 21.19
N ARG A 320 -3.01 3.23 21.35
CA ARG A 320 -2.11 2.55 22.28
C ARG A 320 -2.51 2.82 23.72
N ASP A 321 -2.82 4.07 24.05
CA ASP A 321 -3.23 4.47 25.40
C ASP A 321 -4.57 3.86 25.82
N LYS A 322 -5.50 3.70 24.87
CA LYS A 322 -6.80 3.08 25.10
C LYS A 322 -6.72 1.57 25.32
N TYR A 323 -5.73 0.91 24.72
CA TYR A 323 -5.58 -0.54 24.73
C TYR A 323 -4.22 -1.00 25.29
N PRO A 324 -3.85 -0.61 26.52
CA PRO A 324 -2.50 -0.87 27.07
C PRO A 324 -2.29 -2.34 27.46
N TYR A 325 -3.37 -3.11 27.57
CA TYR A 325 -3.35 -4.51 27.97
C TYR A 325 -3.09 -5.47 26.79
N LEU A 326 -3.10 -4.99 25.55
CA LEU A 326 -2.84 -5.82 24.38
C LEU A 326 -1.36 -6.23 24.33
N LYS A 327 -1.10 -7.47 23.88
CA LYS A 327 0.29 -7.96 23.74
C LYS A 327 1.06 -7.18 22.67
N ILE A 328 0.39 -6.85 21.58
CA ILE A 328 0.88 -5.97 20.51
C ILE A 328 -0.20 -4.99 20.02
N ASN A 329 0.22 -3.84 19.50
CA ASN A 329 -0.67 -2.84 18.92
C ASN A 329 -0.04 -2.16 17.68
N ASP A 330 -0.07 -0.83 17.59
CA ASP A 330 0.42 -0.03 16.45
C ASP A 330 1.95 0.04 16.32
N GLU A 331 2.72 -0.53 17.25
CA GLU A 331 4.18 -0.44 17.34
C GLU A 331 4.93 -1.48 16.52
N VAL A 332 4.25 -2.54 16.08
CA VAL A 332 4.82 -3.63 15.29
C VAL A 332 3.94 -3.96 14.09
N PHE A 333 4.53 -4.54 13.04
CA PHE A 333 3.76 -4.97 11.87
C PHE A 333 3.10 -6.33 12.12
N ILE A 334 1.80 -6.41 11.82
CA ILE A 334 1.02 -7.65 11.81
C ILE A 334 0.25 -7.85 10.49
N GLY A 335 0.45 -6.93 9.53
CA GLY A 335 -0.23 -6.98 8.24
C GLY A 335 -1.70 -6.56 8.32
N TYR A 336 -2.30 -6.26 7.17
CA TYR A 336 -3.70 -5.86 7.12
C TYR A 336 -4.65 -6.97 7.59
N VAL A 337 -4.36 -8.25 7.33
CA VAL A 337 -5.19 -9.37 7.84
C VAL A 337 -5.11 -9.43 9.35
N GLY A 338 -3.90 -9.31 9.90
CA GLY A 338 -3.68 -9.28 11.34
C GLY A 338 -4.42 -8.15 12.00
N ASP A 339 -4.43 -6.96 11.39
CA ASP A 339 -5.15 -5.82 11.93
C ASP A 339 -6.66 -6.02 12.06
N PHE A 340 -7.28 -6.69 11.08
CA PHE A 340 -8.68 -7.07 11.20
C PHE A 340 -8.88 -8.15 12.28
N CYS A 341 -7.94 -9.07 12.45
CA CYS A 341 -8.01 -10.10 13.50
C CYS A 341 -7.87 -9.47 14.90
N LEU A 342 -6.97 -8.50 15.08
CA LEU A 342 -6.84 -7.74 16.32
C LEU A 342 -8.05 -6.85 16.60
N ASP A 343 -8.75 -6.39 15.55
CA ASP A 343 -9.95 -5.56 15.72
C ASP A 343 -11.20 -6.38 16.04
N PHE A 344 -11.36 -7.57 15.46
CA PHE A 344 -12.63 -8.31 15.47
C PHE A 344 -12.54 -9.79 15.87
N GLY A 345 -11.33 -10.32 16.01
CA GLY A 345 -11.06 -11.74 16.20
C GLY A 345 -11.09 -12.54 14.89
N PRO A 346 -10.33 -13.64 14.76
CA PRO A 346 -10.15 -14.38 13.50
C PRO A 346 -11.46 -14.81 12.82
N PHE A 347 -12.47 -15.19 13.60
CA PHE A 347 -13.75 -15.67 13.07
C PHE A 347 -14.55 -14.55 12.38
N ILE A 348 -14.70 -13.40 13.02
CA ILE A 348 -15.40 -12.27 12.43
C ILE A 348 -14.61 -11.71 11.24
N THR A 349 -13.29 -11.68 11.34
CA THR A 349 -12.41 -11.29 10.23
C THR A 349 -12.61 -12.19 9.00
N LEU A 350 -12.73 -13.50 9.18
CA LEU A 350 -13.04 -14.43 8.10
C LEU A 350 -14.36 -14.09 7.40
N ILE A 351 -15.43 -13.81 8.17
CA ILE A 351 -16.74 -13.43 7.62
C ILE A 351 -16.65 -12.14 6.81
N ILE A 352 -15.97 -11.12 7.36
CA ILE A 352 -15.72 -9.84 6.69
C ILE A 352 -15.03 -10.06 5.34
N PHE A 353 -13.96 -10.87 5.32
CA PHE A 353 -13.21 -11.10 4.09
C PHE A 353 -14.00 -11.93 3.07
N ILE A 354 -14.78 -12.93 3.48
CA ILE A 354 -15.66 -13.67 2.56
C ILE A 354 -16.64 -12.70 1.87
N PHE A 355 -17.28 -11.82 2.66
CA PHE A 355 -18.22 -10.84 2.14
C PHE A 355 -17.55 -9.87 1.15
N PHE A 356 -16.44 -9.23 1.55
CA PHE A 356 -15.75 -8.25 0.71
C PHE A 356 -15.12 -8.90 -0.52
N SER A 357 -14.49 -10.07 -0.40
CA SER A 357 -13.95 -10.80 -1.55
C SER A 357 -15.03 -11.14 -2.57
N ARG A 358 -16.23 -11.55 -2.11
CA ARG A 358 -17.35 -11.80 -3.02
C ARG A 358 -17.84 -10.52 -3.69
N LEU A 359 -18.02 -9.45 -2.93
CA LEU A 359 -18.45 -8.14 -3.43
C LEU A 359 -17.48 -7.62 -4.51
N PHE A 360 -16.19 -7.62 -4.20
CA PHE A 360 -15.16 -7.13 -5.11
C PHE A 360 -14.98 -8.02 -6.33
N TYR A 361 -15.07 -9.34 -6.18
CA TYR A 361 -15.07 -10.26 -7.32
C TYR A 361 -16.19 -9.90 -8.30
N LEU A 362 -17.42 -9.69 -7.82
CA LEU A 362 -18.56 -9.32 -8.67
C LEU A 362 -18.36 -7.95 -9.32
N ALA A 363 -17.77 -6.98 -8.61
CA ALA A 363 -17.52 -5.64 -9.13
C ALA A 363 -16.46 -5.61 -10.25
N THR A 364 -15.51 -6.56 -10.27
CA THR A 364 -14.38 -6.56 -11.21
C THR A 364 -14.52 -7.52 -12.38
N LEU A 365 -15.63 -8.28 -12.48
CA LEU A 365 -15.88 -9.20 -13.59
C LEU A 365 -15.93 -8.48 -14.95
N PRO A 366 -15.07 -8.84 -15.93
CA PRO A 366 -15.18 -8.34 -17.28
C PRO A 366 -16.54 -8.71 -17.90
N ARG A 367 -17.13 -7.81 -18.68
CA ARG A 367 -18.41 -8.06 -19.38
C ARG A 367 -18.15 -8.22 -20.86
N ARG A 368 -18.45 -9.41 -21.41
CA ARG A 368 -18.20 -9.74 -22.83
C ARG A 368 -16.75 -9.50 -23.26
N GLY A 369 -15.78 -9.82 -22.39
CA GLY A 369 -14.35 -9.62 -22.65
C GLY A 369 -13.87 -8.16 -22.52
N ILE A 370 -14.75 -7.21 -22.20
CA ILE A 370 -14.37 -5.81 -22.02
C ILE A 370 -14.29 -5.49 -20.53
N ILE A 371 -13.20 -4.85 -20.11
CA ILE A 371 -13.09 -4.24 -18.79
C ILE A 371 -13.35 -2.74 -18.87
N HIS A 372 -14.13 -2.22 -17.93
CA HIS A 372 -14.37 -0.79 -17.81
C HIS A 372 -13.35 -0.13 -16.87
N PHE A 373 -13.04 1.14 -17.13
CA PHE A 373 -12.10 1.91 -16.31
C PHE A 373 -12.45 1.88 -14.81
N GLN A 374 -13.73 2.00 -14.43
CA GLN A 374 -14.13 1.90 -13.03
C GLN A 374 -13.79 0.54 -12.38
N GLN A 375 -13.73 -0.54 -13.15
CA GLN A 375 -13.35 -1.86 -12.63
C GLN A 375 -11.84 -1.93 -12.36
N LEU A 376 -11.04 -1.22 -13.17
CA LEU A 376 -9.62 -1.03 -12.91
C LEU A 376 -9.37 -0.25 -11.61
N ILE A 377 -10.24 0.71 -11.27
CA ILE A 377 -10.15 1.45 -9.99
C ILE A 377 -10.28 0.49 -8.79
N ILE A 378 -11.26 -0.41 -8.83
CA ILE A 378 -11.46 -1.41 -7.76
C ILE A 378 -10.32 -2.42 -7.71
N LEU A 379 -9.89 -2.93 -8.87
CA LEU A 379 -8.73 -3.83 -8.94
C LEU A 379 -7.46 -3.16 -8.38
N HIS A 380 -7.25 -1.89 -8.72
CA HIS A 380 -6.12 -1.11 -8.23
C HIS A 380 -6.19 -0.91 -6.72
N PHE A 381 -7.35 -0.61 -6.15
CA PHE A 381 -7.53 -0.54 -4.70
C PHE A 381 -7.10 -1.84 -3.99
N LEU A 382 -7.51 -3.00 -4.52
CA LEU A 382 -7.13 -4.31 -3.97
C LEU A 382 -5.64 -4.60 -4.13
N MET A 383 -5.07 -4.24 -5.28
CA MET A 383 -3.65 -4.33 -5.54
C MET A 383 -2.83 -3.53 -4.51
N LEU A 384 -3.27 -2.31 -4.18
CA LEU A 384 -2.65 -1.49 -3.14
C LEU A 384 -2.81 -2.09 -1.75
N LEU A 385 -4.00 -2.62 -1.42
CA LEU A 385 -4.25 -3.29 -0.14
C LEU A 385 -3.26 -4.46 0.04
N GLY A 386 -3.11 -5.30 -0.98
CA GLY A 386 -2.17 -6.42 -0.94
C GLY A 386 -0.71 -5.98 -0.89
N MET A 387 -0.31 -5.02 -1.74
CA MET A 387 1.10 -4.62 -1.86
C MET A 387 1.58 -3.76 -0.68
N GLN A 388 0.77 -2.80 -0.23
CA GLN A 388 1.13 -1.92 0.87
C GLN A 388 0.76 -2.53 2.22
N GLY A 389 -0.39 -3.20 2.33
CA GLY A 389 -0.86 -3.78 3.60
C GLY A 389 -0.29 -5.17 3.89
N GLY A 390 0.29 -5.86 2.92
CA GLY A 390 0.91 -7.17 3.14
C GLY A 390 2.19 -7.08 3.99
N MET A 391 2.92 -5.97 3.90
CA MET A 391 4.20 -5.77 4.61
C MET A 391 4.04 -5.11 5.98
N LYS A 392 3.10 -4.17 6.08
CA LYS A 392 2.91 -3.28 7.23
C LYS A 392 1.46 -3.33 7.68
N LEU A 393 1.17 -2.58 8.73
CA LEU A 393 -0.19 -2.39 9.19
C LEU A 393 -1.13 -1.84 8.10
N PHE A 394 -2.44 -2.02 8.30
CA PHE A 394 -3.51 -1.63 7.39
C PHE A 394 -3.32 -0.19 6.86
N PRO A 395 -3.11 -0.03 5.54
CA PRO A 395 -2.65 1.23 4.97
C PRO A 395 -3.72 2.32 4.92
N PHE A 396 -4.98 1.99 5.21
CA PHE A 396 -6.13 2.89 5.17
C PHE A 396 -6.73 3.16 6.57
N ALA A 397 -5.93 2.98 7.62
CA ALA A 397 -6.30 3.36 8.98
C ALA A 397 -6.34 4.90 9.15
N ASP A 398 -6.98 5.35 10.23
CA ASP A 398 -7.01 6.76 10.64
C ASP A 398 -7.43 7.72 9.51
N GLY A 399 -6.72 8.83 9.32
CA GLY A 399 -6.98 9.80 8.24
C GLY A 399 -6.84 9.21 6.83
N ALA A 400 -6.05 8.14 6.65
CA ALA A 400 -5.91 7.47 5.36
C ALA A 400 -7.20 6.73 4.94
N GLY A 401 -8.16 6.54 5.85
CA GLY A 401 -9.51 6.05 5.53
C GLY A 401 -10.25 6.92 4.52
N LEU A 402 -9.90 8.21 4.41
CA LEU A 402 -10.43 9.09 3.36
C LEU A 402 -10.10 8.60 1.95
N LYS A 403 -8.97 7.88 1.76
CA LYS A 403 -8.66 7.27 0.46
C LYS A 403 -9.70 6.24 0.06
N ILE A 404 -10.23 5.45 1.00
CA ILE A 404 -11.32 4.49 0.70
C ILE A 404 -12.53 5.25 0.15
N ILE A 405 -12.91 6.37 0.79
CA ILE A 405 -14.03 7.21 0.34
C ILE A 405 -13.76 7.75 -1.07
N VAL A 406 -12.54 8.26 -1.34
CA VAL A 406 -12.16 8.75 -2.66
C VAL A 406 -12.25 7.65 -3.72
N TYR A 407 -11.75 6.44 -3.45
CA TYR A 407 -11.86 5.31 -4.38
C TYR A 407 -13.32 4.95 -4.67
N ILE A 408 -14.20 4.94 -3.66
CA ILE A 408 -15.64 4.71 -3.83
C ILE A 408 -16.26 5.82 -4.68
N MET A 409 -15.95 7.08 -4.40
CA MET A 409 -16.46 8.22 -5.17
C MET A 409 -16.01 8.18 -6.63
N LEU A 410 -14.74 7.91 -6.90
CA LEU A 410 -14.20 7.76 -8.25
C LEU A 410 -14.88 6.60 -9.00
N PHE A 411 -15.06 5.46 -8.33
CA PHE A 411 -15.78 4.32 -8.89
C PHE A 411 -17.22 4.69 -9.28
N ILE A 412 -17.98 5.34 -8.39
CA ILE A 412 -19.36 5.77 -8.65
C ILE A 412 -19.38 6.78 -9.80
N TYR A 413 -18.53 7.80 -9.75
CA TYR A 413 -18.46 8.87 -10.74
C TYR A 413 -18.19 8.31 -12.14
N PHE A 414 -17.15 7.50 -12.32
CA PHE A 414 -16.83 6.91 -13.62
C PHE A 414 -17.83 5.84 -14.06
N SER A 415 -18.55 5.21 -13.13
CA SER A 415 -19.69 4.35 -13.47
C SER A 415 -20.85 5.14 -14.09
N ILE A 416 -21.13 6.33 -13.57
CA ILE A 416 -22.17 7.23 -14.10
C ILE A 416 -21.73 7.83 -15.44
N ASP A 417 -20.49 8.31 -15.55
CA ASP A 417 -19.92 8.87 -16.77
C ASP A 417 -20.00 7.88 -17.95
N ASN A 418 -19.59 6.62 -17.72
CA ASN A 418 -19.66 5.56 -18.73
C ASN A 418 -21.10 5.26 -19.18
N LYS A 419 -22.09 5.31 -18.28
CA LYS A 419 -23.52 5.17 -18.65
C LYS A 419 -23.98 6.31 -19.55
N LYS A 420 -23.63 7.56 -19.21
CA LYS A 420 -23.98 8.74 -20.02
C LYS A 420 -23.35 8.69 -21.41
N GLN A 421 -22.09 8.28 -21.51
CA GLN A 421 -21.42 8.14 -22.80
C GLN A 421 -22.12 7.13 -23.70
N ARG A 422 -22.50 5.97 -23.17
CA ARG A 422 -23.26 4.97 -23.93
C ARG A 422 -24.58 5.53 -24.45
N GLN A 423 -25.34 6.22 -23.61
CA GLN A 423 -26.61 6.83 -24.03
C GLN A 423 -26.41 7.84 -25.16
N LEU A 424 -25.36 8.66 -25.11
CA LEU A 424 -25.03 9.61 -26.18
C LEU A 424 -24.58 8.93 -27.48
N THR A 425 -23.92 7.78 -27.40
CA THR A 425 -23.47 7.02 -28.58
C THR A 425 -24.61 6.23 -29.23
N TYR A 426 -25.52 5.64 -28.45
CA TYR A 426 -26.61 4.81 -28.96
C TYR A 426 -27.95 5.56 -29.14
N GLY A 427 -28.11 6.76 -28.59
CA GLY A 427 -29.30 7.62 -28.77
C GLY A 427 -29.25 8.53 -30.00
N ARG A 428 -28.32 8.30 -30.94
CA ARG A 428 -28.22 9.00 -32.23
C ARG A 428 -28.61 8.11 -33.42
N CYS A 429 -29.41 7.07 -33.18
CA CYS A 429 -30.03 6.27 -34.24
C CYS A 429 -31.47 6.73 -34.46
#